data_AF-A0A3Q9W1L1-F1
#
_entry.id   AF-A0A3Q9W1L1-F1
#
_cell.length_a   1.000
_cell.length_b   1.000
_cell.length_c   1.000
_cell.angle_alpha   90.00
_cell.angle_beta   90.00
_cell.angle_gamma   90.00
#
_symmetry.space_group_name_H-M   'P 1'
#
loop_
_entity.id
_entity.type
_entity.pdbx_description
1 polymer ?
#
loop_
_entity_poly.entity_id
_entity_poly.type
_entity_poly.pdbx_seq_one_letter_code
_entity_poly.pdbx_strand_id
1 'polypeptide(L)'
;ILGDLLRKNPFVIEMQWWVLAGITIFEIFRKVYGIAGYSTVKQYLMQSENIIEWFVIISVFLISYIYTNITYTWQNHVGAFAVLAGWTNLMMMIGQLPVFGTYVAMYQKVQKEFAKLLMAYSCILIGFTISFCVIFPDSSSFANPFMGFITVLTMMIGELNLDLLLNEPDGNDPPVLLEFSAQITYVLFLMFVTVVLM
;
A
#
# COMPACT_ATOMS: atom_id res chain seq x y z
N ILE A 1 14.57 17.71 -6.48
CA ILE A 1 14.29 19.12 -6.87
C ILE A 1 13.23 19.77 -5.98
N LEU A 2 11.95 19.39 -6.03
CA LEU A 2 10.91 20.04 -5.19
C LEU A 2 11.14 19.81 -3.68
N GLY A 3 11.48 18.58 -3.27
CA GLY A 3 11.78 18.25 -1.87
C GLY A 3 12.96 19.05 -1.30
N ASP A 4 14.04 19.19 -2.06
CA ASP A 4 15.21 19.98 -1.63
C ASP A 4 14.90 21.48 -1.53
N LEU A 5 14.04 21.99 -2.42
CA LEU A 5 13.59 23.39 -2.40
C LEU A 5 12.70 23.67 -1.18
N LEU A 6 11.84 22.75 -0.79
CA LEU A 6 11.03 22.84 0.44
C LEU A 6 11.92 22.78 1.68
N ARG A 7 12.88 21.84 1.72
CA ARG A 7 13.80 21.68 2.87
C ARG A 7 14.72 22.88 3.11
N LYS A 8 15.06 23.61 2.05
CA LYS A 8 15.87 24.83 2.11
C LYS A 8 15.10 26.06 2.60
N ASN A 9 13.77 26.03 2.56
CA ASN A 9 12.91 27.16 2.95
C ASN A 9 12.07 26.81 4.18
N PRO A 10 12.61 26.94 5.41
CA PRO A 10 11.92 26.55 6.64
C PRO A 10 10.59 27.28 6.84
N PHE A 11 10.49 28.53 6.37
CA PHE A 11 9.26 29.31 6.38
C PHE A 11 8.11 28.63 5.61
N VAL A 12 8.40 27.99 4.47
CA VAL A 12 7.37 27.32 3.67
C VAL A 12 6.86 26.06 4.37
N ILE A 13 7.76 25.31 5.01
CA ILE A 13 7.40 24.11 5.79
C ILE A 13 6.53 24.50 6.99
N GLU A 14 6.92 25.57 7.70
CA GLU A 14 6.15 26.08 8.83
C GLU A 14 4.76 26.55 8.41
N MET A 15 4.65 27.33 7.33
CA MET A 15 3.37 27.78 6.78
C MET A 15 2.48 26.60 6.38
N GLN A 16 3.03 25.59 5.68
CA GLN A 16 2.29 24.39 5.30
C GLN A 16 1.76 23.63 6.51
N TRP A 17 2.58 23.47 7.56
CA TRP A 17 2.15 22.79 8.76
C TRP A 17 1.05 23.56 9.49
N TRP A 18 1.14 24.89 9.59
CA TRP A 18 0.07 25.70 10.20
C TRP A 18 -1.26 25.59 9.45
N VAL A 19 -1.23 25.59 8.11
CA VAL A 19 -2.43 25.37 7.29
C VAL A 19 -3.00 23.97 7.55
N LEU A 20 -2.16 22.94 7.57
CA LEU A 20 -2.58 21.57 7.87
C LEU A 20 -3.19 21.47 9.28
N ALA A 21 -2.53 22.03 10.30
CA ALA A 21 -3.03 22.04 11.67
C ALA A 21 -4.38 22.75 11.78
N GLY A 22 -4.57 23.88 11.08
CA GLY A 22 -5.86 24.58 11.00
C GLY A 22 -6.98 23.71 10.41
N ILE A 23 -6.70 23.00 9.31
CA ILE A 23 -7.64 22.05 8.69
C ILE A 23 -7.96 20.91 9.66
N THR A 24 -6.94 20.32 10.30
CA THR A 24 -7.11 19.23 11.27
C THR A 24 -7.94 19.65 12.48
N ILE A 25 -7.79 20.88 12.97
CA ILE A 25 -8.64 21.40 14.06
C ILE A 25 -10.11 21.40 13.63
N PHE A 26 -10.42 21.87 12.41
CA PHE A 26 -11.79 21.83 11.89
C PHE A 26 -12.31 20.40 11.75
N GLU A 27 -11.48 19.45 11.29
CA GLU A 27 -11.83 18.03 11.24
C GLU A 27 -12.10 17.45 12.62
N ILE A 28 -11.29 17.78 13.64
CA ILE A 28 -11.50 17.36 15.03
C ILE A 28 -12.85 17.86 15.53
N PHE A 29 -13.17 19.15 15.33
CA PHE A 29 -14.47 19.69 15.72
C PHE A 29 -15.61 18.94 15.04
N ARG A 30 -15.57 18.77 13.71
CA ARG A 30 -16.55 17.97 12.95
C ARG A 30 -16.70 16.57 13.55
N LYS A 31 -15.60 15.93 13.94
CA LYS A 31 -15.59 14.58 14.49
C LYS A 31 -16.21 14.50 15.89
N VAL A 32 -15.88 15.44 16.76
CA VAL A 32 -16.45 15.51 18.13
C VAL A 32 -17.98 15.68 18.06
N TYR A 33 -18.49 16.52 17.16
CA TYR A 33 -19.94 16.64 16.92
C TYR A 33 -20.54 15.32 16.40
N GLY A 34 -19.85 14.60 15.52
CA GLY A 34 -20.29 13.32 14.98
C GLY A 34 -20.31 12.18 16.01
N ILE A 35 -19.37 12.16 16.96
CA ILE A 35 -19.29 11.12 18.01
C ILE A 35 -20.53 11.14 18.92
N ALA A 36 -21.13 12.30 19.16
CA ALA A 36 -22.33 12.43 19.98
C ALA A 36 -23.55 11.64 19.43
N GLY A 37 -23.54 11.27 18.15
CA GLY A 37 -24.56 10.44 17.53
C GLY A 37 -24.41 8.93 17.75
N TYR A 38 -23.28 8.47 18.30
CA TYR A 38 -23.03 7.03 18.53
C TYR A 38 -23.36 6.62 19.96
N SER A 39 -24.11 5.52 20.12
CA SER A 39 -24.50 5.01 21.43
C SER A 39 -23.37 4.27 22.16
N THR A 40 -22.36 3.75 21.44
CA THR A 40 -21.27 2.95 22.03
C THR A 40 -19.93 3.17 21.30
N VAL A 41 -18.84 3.34 22.07
CA VAL A 41 -17.46 3.54 21.56
C VAL A 41 -16.99 2.38 20.67
N LYS A 42 -17.40 1.14 20.99
CA LYS A 42 -17.04 -0.05 20.20
C LYS A 42 -17.60 0.00 18.77
N GLN A 43 -18.84 0.47 18.61
CA GLN A 43 -19.46 0.60 17.29
C GLN A 43 -18.73 1.65 16.45
N TYR A 44 -18.32 2.74 17.10
CA TYR A 44 -17.54 3.80 16.47
C TYR A 44 -16.16 3.30 16.00
N LEU A 45 -15.43 2.55 16.83
CA LEU A 45 -14.09 2.05 16.48
C LEU A 45 -14.09 0.91 15.45
N MET A 46 -15.19 0.18 15.27
CA MET A 46 -15.29 -0.88 14.25
C MET A 46 -15.47 -0.34 12.82
N GLN A 47 -15.79 0.94 12.66
CA GLN A 47 -15.96 1.56 11.35
C GLN A 47 -14.59 1.99 10.80
N SER A 48 -14.18 1.44 9.65
CA SER A 48 -12.87 1.68 9.04
C SER A 48 -12.62 3.15 8.72
N GLU A 49 -13.67 3.90 8.34
CA GLU A 49 -13.61 5.35 8.11
C GLU A 49 -13.12 6.11 9.36
N ASN A 50 -13.64 5.76 10.53
CA ASN A 50 -13.28 6.43 11.79
C ASN A 50 -11.83 6.16 12.18
N ILE A 51 -11.32 4.95 11.90
CA ILE A 51 -9.91 4.60 12.15
C ILE A 51 -8.99 5.41 11.23
N ILE A 52 -9.32 5.49 9.94
CA ILE A 52 -8.52 6.22 8.94
C ILE A 52 -8.49 7.72 9.27
N GLU A 53 -9.63 8.31 9.65
CA GLU A 53 -9.69 9.71 10.07
C GLU A 53 -8.84 10.02 11.31
N TRP A 54 -8.93 9.17 12.34
CA TRP A 54 -8.09 9.33 13.54
C TRP A 54 -6.60 9.19 13.23
N PHE A 55 -6.24 8.25 12.34
CA PHE A 55 -4.87 8.11 11.88
C PHE A 55 -4.37 9.38 11.19
N VAL A 56 -5.17 9.99 10.31
CA VAL A 56 -4.84 11.26 9.64
C VAL A 56 -4.66 12.38 10.67
N ILE A 57 -5.58 12.53 11.62
CA ILE A 57 -5.49 13.55 12.68
C ILE A 57 -4.19 13.39 13.49
N ILE A 58 -3.90 12.19 13.97
CA ILE A 58 -2.70 11.91 14.78
C ILE A 58 -1.43 12.16 13.95
N SER A 59 -1.44 11.78 12.68
CA SER A 59 -0.28 11.91 11.80
C SER A 59 0.17 13.36 11.62
N VAL A 60 -0.74 14.34 11.57
CA VAL A 60 -0.42 15.77 11.42
C VAL A 60 0.37 16.30 12.62
N PHE A 61 0.07 15.82 13.82
CA PHE A 61 0.83 16.16 15.02
C PHE A 61 2.18 15.44 15.07
N LEU A 62 2.25 14.19 14.61
CA LEU A 62 3.49 13.40 14.57
C LEU A 62 4.52 13.97 13.59
N ILE A 63 4.08 14.45 12.42
CA ILE A 63 4.97 15.04 11.40
C ILE A 63 5.31 16.51 11.68
N SER A 64 4.93 17.03 12.85
CA SER A 64 5.14 18.45 13.18
C SER A 64 6.61 18.81 13.18
N TYR A 65 6.93 19.80 12.35
CA TYR A 65 8.24 20.43 12.26
C TYR A 65 8.49 21.41 13.41
N ILE A 66 7.42 22.00 13.96
CA ILE A 66 7.50 23.11 14.92
C ILE A 66 8.07 22.68 16.28
N TYR A 67 7.81 21.44 16.71
CA TYR A 67 8.28 20.97 18.02
C TYR A 67 9.78 20.72 18.08
N THR A 68 10.42 20.41 16.95
CA THR A 68 11.82 19.95 16.91
C THR A 68 12.72 20.75 15.97
N ASN A 69 12.17 21.60 15.09
CA ASN A 69 12.89 22.35 14.05
C ASN A 69 13.77 21.50 13.11
N ILE A 70 13.57 20.17 13.13
CA ILE A 70 14.34 19.18 12.38
C ILE A 70 13.35 18.23 11.72
N THR A 71 13.59 17.89 10.45
CA THR A 71 12.82 16.87 9.73
C THR A 71 13.50 15.51 9.86
N TYR A 72 12.86 14.58 10.55
CA TYR A 72 13.36 13.21 10.69
C TYR A 72 12.92 12.33 9.53
N THR A 73 13.73 11.33 9.16
CA THR A 73 13.39 10.38 8.08
C THR A 73 12.12 9.59 8.36
N TRP A 74 11.84 9.27 9.62
CA TRP A 74 10.61 8.57 10.01
C TRP A 74 9.34 9.41 9.77
N GLN A 75 9.43 10.73 9.84
CA GLN A 75 8.29 11.62 9.54
C GLN A 75 7.90 11.54 8.06
N ASN A 76 8.85 11.24 7.16
CA ASN A 76 8.54 11.03 5.76
C ASN A 76 7.71 9.75 5.55
N HIS A 77 8.00 8.67 6.31
CA HIS A 77 7.18 7.46 6.25
C HIS A 77 5.76 7.73 6.74
N VAL A 78 5.61 8.35 7.91
CA VAL A 78 4.29 8.70 8.47
C VAL A 78 3.54 9.65 7.55
N GLY A 79 4.21 10.68 7.02
CA GLY A 79 3.63 11.65 6.09
C GLY A 79 3.15 11.01 4.79
N ALA A 80 3.90 10.07 4.22
CA ALA A 80 3.48 9.35 3.00
C ALA A 80 2.19 8.56 3.23
N PHE A 81 2.11 7.79 4.34
CA PHE A 81 0.89 7.07 4.70
C PHE A 81 -0.26 8.01 5.06
N ALA A 82 0.01 9.13 5.73
CA ALA A 82 -0.98 10.14 6.08
C ALA A 82 -1.63 10.76 4.85
N VAL A 83 -0.84 11.10 3.83
CA VAL A 83 -1.35 11.63 2.56
C VAL A 83 -2.26 10.62 1.88
N LEU A 84 -1.83 9.35 1.77
CA LEU A 84 -2.66 8.29 1.18
C LEU A 84 -3.95 8.08 1.96
N ALA A 85 -3.87 8.05 3.30
CA ALA A 85 -5.03 7.90 4.18
C ALA A 85 -5.99 9.10 4.05
N GLY A 86 -5.46 10.32 3.95
CA GLY A 86 -6.25 11.55 3.76
C GLY A 86 -7.01 11.56 2.44
N TRP A 87 -6.37 11.19 1.33
CA TRP A 87 -7.04 11.05 0.04
C TRP A 87 -8.07 9.91 0.02
N THR A 88 -7.77 8.79 0.68
CA THR A 88 -8.74 7.70 0.87
C THR A 88 -9.94 8.19 1.66
N ASN A 89 -9.73 8.95 2.74
CA ASN A 89 -10.79 9.54 3.54
C ASN A 89 -11.66 10.50 2.72
N LEU A 90 -11.03 11.34 1.91
CA LEU A 90 -11.73 12.24 1.01
C LEU A 90 -12.63 11.47 0.03
N MET A 91 -12.14 10.37 -0.55
CA MET A 91 -12.95 9.51 -1.43
C MET A 91 -14.18 8.96 -0.70
N MET A 92 -14.04 8.53 0.56
CA MET A 92 -15.15 8.05 1.38
C MET A 92 -16.16 9.16 1.69
N MET A 93 -15.69 10.39 1.98
CA MET A 93 -16.55 11.56 2.16
C MET A 93 -17.33 11.93 0.87
N ILE A 94 -16.67 11.87 -0.30
CA ILE A 94 -17.34 12.07 -1.59
C ILE A 94 -18.44 11.02 -1.81
N GLY A 95 -18.24 9.79 -1.32
CA GLY A 95 -19.24 8.73 -1.32
C GLY A 95 -20.53 9.05 -0.54
N GLN A 96 -20.54 10.10 0.28
CA GLN A 96 -21.77 10.54 0.97
C GLN A 96 -22.64 11.45 0.08
N LEU A 97 -22.11 11.93 -1.06
CA LEU A 97 -22.86 12.72 -2.01
C LEU A 97 -23.81 11.82 -2.83
N PRO A 98 -25.05 12.26 -3.12
CA PRO A 98 -26.07 11.44 -3.75
C PRO A 98 -25.69 10.94 -5.15
N VAL A 99 -24.84 11.66 -5.87
CA VAL A 99 -24.38 11.30 -7.22
C VAL A 99 -23.27 10.24 -7.17
N PHE A 100 -22.36 10.31 -6.18
CA PHE A 100 -21.15 9.49 -6.14
C PHE A 100 -21.26 8.26 -5.22
N GLY A 101 -22.24 8.23 -4.31
CA GLY A 101 -22.31 7.20 -3.28
C GLY A 101 -22.41 5.77 -3.79
N THR A 102 -23.18 5.55 -4.85
CA THR A 102 -23.28 4.21 -5.46
C THR A 102 -21.94 3.73 -6.00
N TYR A 103 -21.15 4.60 -6.62
CA TYR A 103 -19.84 4.26 -7.17
C TYR A 103 -18.82 3.95 -6.07
N VAL A 104 -18.78 4.77 -5.02
CA VAL A 104 -17.86 4.56 -3.89
C VAL A 104 -18.23 3.28 -3.13
N ALA A 105 -19.53 3.01 -2.92
CA ALA A 105 -19.99 1.79 -2.28
C ALA A 105 -19.64 0.54 -3.11
N MET A 106 -19.77 0.61 -4.44
CA MET A 106 -19.35 -0.46 -5.34
C MET A 106 -17.84 -0.71 -5.24
N TYR A 107 -17.04 0.35 -5.24
CA TYR A 107 -15.59 0.26 -5.08
C TYR A 107 -15.20 -0.43 -3.76
N GLN A 108 -15.76 0.01 -2.62
CA GLN A 108 -15.50 -0.62 -1.32
C GLN A 108 -15.91 -2.10 -1.30
N LYS A 109 -17.04 -2.44 -1.94
CA LYS A 109 -17.49 -3.84 -2.06
C LYS A 109 -16.51 -4.67 -2.87
N VAL A 110 -16.06 -4.18 -4.03
CA VAL A 110 -15.07 -4.87 -4.87
C VAL A 110 -13.75 -5.05 -4.13
N GLN A 111 -13.25 -4.01 -3.45
CA GLN A 111 -12.05 -4.12 -2.61
C GLN A 111 -12.18 -5.21 -1.55
N LYS A 112 -13.33 -5.29 -0.87
CA LYS A 112 -13.56 -6.27 0.18
C LYS A 112 -13.62 -7.70 -0.36
N GLU A 113 -14.29 -7.91 -1.49
CA GLU A 113 -14.32 -9.24 -2.12
C GLU A 113 -12.93 -9.63 -2.67
N PHE A 114 -12.20 -8.68 -3.25
CA PHE A 114 -10.81 -8.89 -3.67
C PHE A 114 -9.91 -9.28 -2.50
N ALA A 115 -10.02 -8.60 -1.35
CA ALA A 115 -9.24 -8.94 -0.17
C ALA A 115 -9.54 -10.35 0.37
N LYS A 116 -10.81 -10.78 0.32
CA LYS A 116 -11.19 -12.17 0.68
C LYS A 116 -10.60 -13.18 -0.29
N LEU A 117 -10.64 -12.89 -1.59
CA LEU A 117 -10.05 -13.72 -2.62
C LEU A 117 -8.54 -13.83 -2.38
N LEU A 118 -7.81 -12.72 -2.24
CA LEU A 118 -6.38 -12.72 -1.94
C LEU A 118 -6.05 -13.55 -0.69
N MET A 119 -6.87 -13.46 0.36
CA MET A 119 -6.70 -14.26 1.58
C MET A 119 -6.91 -15.76 1.33
N ALA A 120 -7.94 -16.15 0.57
CA ALA A 120 -8.21 -17.54 0.22
C ALA A 120 -7.08 -18.18 -0.60
N TYR A 121 -6.48 -17.42 -1.51
CA TYR A 121 -5.39 -17.90 -2.38
C TYR A 121 -3.99 -17.62 -1.84
N SER A 122 -3.88 -17.03 -0.64
CA SER A 122 -2.60 -16.68 -0.02
C SER A 122 -1.63 -17.87 0.10
N CYS A 123 -2.14 -19.07 0.39
CA CYS A 123 -1.32 -20.29 0.48
C CYS A 123 -0.62 -20.61 -0.85
N ILE A 124 -1.32 -20.48 -1.98
CA ILE A 124 -0.76 -20.72 -3.31
C ILE A 124 0.27 -19.63 -3.66
N LEU A 125 -0.05 -18.37 -3.38
CA LEU A 125 0.87 -17.24 -3.63
C LEU A 125 2.17 -17.37 -2.83
N ILE A 126 2.08 -17.75 -1.56
CA ILE A 126 3.25 -18.00 -0.71
C ILE A 126 4.05 -19.20 -1.22
N GLY A 127 3.38 -20.27 -1.65
CA GLY A 127 4.02 -21.44 -2.24
C GLY A 127 4.86 -21.09 -3.47
N PHE A 128 4.29 -20.34 -4.43
CA PHE A 128 5.03 -19.88 -5.60
C PHE A 128 6.14 -18.89 -5.24
N THR A 129 5.92 -18.01 -4.26
CA THR A 129 6.95 -17.09 -3.77
C THR A 129 8.18 -17.83 -3.28
N ILE A 130 7.99 -18.82 -2.41
CA ILE A 130 9.10 -19.61 -1.85
C ILE A 130 9.78 -20.42 -2.97
N SER A 131 9.00 -21.04 -3.87
CA SER A 131 9.54 -21.78 -5.02
C SER A 131 10.43 -20.89 -5.90
N PHE A 132 10.00 -19.67 -6.21
CA PHE A 132 10.82 -18.74 -7.00
C PHE A 132 12.04 -18.22 -6.25
N CYS A 133 11.97 -18.04 -4.91
CA CYS A 133 13.17 -17.72 -4.13
C CYS A 133 14.21 -18.84 -4.16
N VAL A 134 13.79 -20.10 -4.27
CA VAL A 134 14.70 -21.25 -4.37
C VAL A 134 15.25 -21.41 -5.79
N ILE A 135 14.42 -21.17 -6.81
CA ILE A 135 14.80 -21.32 -8.23
C ILE A 135 15.66 -20.15 -8.70
N PHE A 136 15.40 -18.92 -8.24
CA PHE A 136 16.09 -17.71 -8.69
C PHE A 136 16.83 -17.00 -7.54
N PRO A 137 17.79 -17.68 -6.87
CA PRO A 137 18.46 -17.15 -5.68
C PRO A 137 19.26 -15.87 -5.98
N ASP A 138 19.80 -15.74 -7.19
CA ASP A 138 20.66 -14.62 -7.59
C ASP A 138 19.87 -13.41 -8.14
N SER A 139 18.55 -13.55 -8.33
CA SER A 139 17.74 -12.45 -8.84
C SER A 139 17.42 -11.41 -7.75
N SER A 140 17.53 -10.12 -8.07
CA SER A 140 17.15 -9.05 -7.15
C SER A 140 15.66 -9.10 -6.78
N SER A 141 14.82 -9.60 -7.68
CA SER A 141 13.37 -9.73 -7.51
C SER A 141 12.98 -10.79 -6.47
N PHE A 142 13.86 -11.77 -6.20
CA PHE A 142 13.64 -12.85 -5.25
C PHE A 142 14.72 -12.94 -4.14
N ALA A 143 15.50 -11.87 -3.95
CA ALA A 143 16.57 -11.83 -2.95
C ALA A 143 16.09 -12.05 -1.50
N ASN A 144 14.82 -11.74 -1.19
CA ASN A 144 14.20 -11.98 0.11
C ASN A 144 12.73 -12.38 -0.05
N PRO A 145 12.15 -13.21 0.84
CA PRO A 145 10.76 -13.67 0.71
C PRO A 145 9.70 -12.55 0.64
N PHE A 146 9.94 -11.41 1.31
CA PHE A 146 9.04 -10.26 1.24
C PHE A 146 9.05 -9.59 -0.14
N MET A 147 10.24 -9.39 -0.72
CA MET A 147 10.38 -8.87 -2.08
C MET A 147 9.84 -9.87 -3.09
N GLY A 148 10.12 -11.16 -2.92
CA GLY A 148 9.58 -12.23 -3.75
C GLY A 148 8.05 -12.27 -3.73
N PHE A 149 7.42 -12.04 -2.58
CA PHE A 149 5.96 -11.97 -2.48
C PHE A 149 5.38 -10.79 -3.25
N ILE A 150 6.00 -9.61 -3.15
CA ILE A 150 5.62 -8.43 -3.95
C ILE A 150 5.78 -8.74 -5.44
N THR A 151 6.91 -9.33 -5.84
CA THR A 151 7.18 -9.75 -7.22
C THR A 151 6.09 -10.71 -7.73
N VAL A 152 5.69 -11.70 -6.93
CA VAL A 152 4.61 -12.65 -7.28
C VAL A 152 3.26 -11.94 -7.42
N LEU A 153 2.94 -10.97 -6.56
CA LEU A 153 1.71 -10.16 -6.70
C LEU A 153 1.73 -9.32 -7.99
N THR A 154 2.88 -8.77 -8.35
CA THR A 154 3.06 -8.03 -9.61
C THR A 154 2.89 -8.96 -10.82
N MET A 155 3.49 -10.15 -10.78
CA MET A 155 3.33 -11.17 -11.83
C MET A 155 1.88 -11.70 -11.93
N MET A 156 1.14 -11.76 -10.81
CA MET A 156 -0.28 -12.13 -10.80
C MET A 156 -1.14 -11.13 -11.60
N ILE A 157 -0.78 -9.84 -11.61
CA ILE A 157 -1.48 -8.79 -12.37
C ILE A 157 -1.12 -8.84 -13.88
N GLY A 158 -0.19 -9.71 -14.27
CA GLY A 158 0.21 -9.94 -15.67
C GLY A 158 1.49 -9.24 -16.09
N GLU A 159 2.22 -8.59 -15.17
CA GLU A 159 3.55 -8.06 -15.46
C GLU A 159 4.57 -9.21 -15.47
N LEU A 160 4.82 -9.74 -16.67
CA LEU A 160 5.70 -10.88 -16.88
C LEU A 160 7.15 -10.44 -16.97
N ASN A 161 7.93 -10.80 -15.95
CA ASN A 161 9.38 -10.62 -15.99
C ASN A 161 10.03 -11.86 -16.64
N LEU A 162 10.10 -11.86 -17.97
CA LEU A 162 10.72 -12.95 -18.75
C LEU A 162 12.25 -12.95 -18.65
N ASP A 163 12.86 -11.85 -18.19
CA ASP A 163 14.32 -11.75 -18.03
C ASP A 163 14.84 -12.78 -17.01
N LEU A 164 13.99 -13.23 -16.08
CA LEU A 164 14.30 -14.33 -15.16
C LEU A 164 14.54 -15.68 -15.85
N LEU A 165 14.00 -15.85 -17.06
CA LEU A 165 14.13 -17.07 -17.85
C LEU A 165 15.19 -16.94 -18.95
N LEU A 166 15.66 -15.72 -19.22
CA LEU A 166 16.69 -15.44 -20.20
C LEU A 166 18.04 -15.54 -19.49
N ASN A 167 18.84 -16.53 -19.85
CA ASN A 167 20.19 -16.66 -19.33
C ASN A 167 21.00 -15.41 -19.69
N GLU A 168 21.43 -14.64 -18.69
CA GLU A 168 22.56 -13.74 -18.89
C GLU A 168 23.81 -14.62 -19.06
N PRO A 169 24.58 -14.48 -20.15
CA PRO A 169 25.73 -15.32 -20.44
C PRO A 169 26.91 -14.91 -19.56
N ASP A 170 26.79 -15.12 -18.25
CA ASP A 170 27.81 -14.74 -17.28
C ASP A 170 28.46 -15.99 -16.66
N GLY A 171 28.98 -16.87 -17.52
CA GLY A 171 30.03 -17.88 -17.25
C GLY A 171 29.77 -18.97 -16.20
N ASN A 172 28.73 -18.84 -15.37
CA ASN A 172 28.23 -19.76 -14.38
C ASN A 172 26.83 -20.19 -14.79
N ASP A 173 26.73 -20.86 -15.93
CA ASP A 173 25.46 -21.34 -16.44
C ASP A 173 24.79 -22.20 -15.35
N PRO A 174 23.56 -21.86 -14.92
CA PRO A 174 22.84 -22.71 -13.99
C PRO A 174 22.69 -24.11 -14.59
N PRO A 175 22.58 -25.16 -13.75
CA PRO A 175 22.38 -26.51 -14.28
C PRO A 175 21.17 -26.52 -15.21
N VAL A 176 21.29 -27.08 -16.42
CA VAL A 176 20.20 -27.17 -17.43
C VAL A 176 18.88 -27.73 -16.83
N LEU A 177 18.98 -28.59 -15.80
CA LEU A 177 17.83 -29.12 -15.07
C LEU A 177 17.06 -28.05 -14.26
N LEU A 178 17.77 -27.05 -13.74
CA LEU A 178 17.20 -25.93 -12.99
C LEU A 178 16.51 -24.95 -13.93
N GLU A 179 17.06 -24.70 -15.12
CA GLU A 179 16.39 -23.91 -16.15
C GLU A 179 15.06 -24.55 -16.59
N PHE A 180 15.06 -25.87 -16.78
CA PHE A 180 13.84 -26.60 -17.12
C PHE A 180 12.79 -26.55 -16.00
N SER A 181 13.21 -26.71 -14.74
CA SER A 181 12.29 -26.60 -13.59
C SER A 181 11.77 -25.18 -13.40
N ALA A 182 12.58 -24.16 -13.70
CA ALA A 182 12.20 -22.75 -13.70
C ALA A 182 11.11 -22.47 -14.73
N GLN A 183 11.31 -22.90 -15.99
CA GLN A 183 10.33 -22.75 -17.06
C GLN A 183 9.00 -23.44 -16.72
N ILE A 184 9.05 -24.67 -16.21
CA ILE A 184 7.84 -25.39 -15.78
C ILE A 184 7.13 -24.64 -14.66
N THR A 185 7.85 -24.24 -13.61
CA THR A 185 7.25 -23.55 -12.46
C THR A 185 6.63 -22.22 -12.88
N TYR A 186 7.26 -21.50 -13.80
CA TYR A 186 6.73 -20.27 -14.37
C TYR A 186 5.46 -20.50 -15.20
N VAL A 187 5.41 -21.55 -16.04
CA VAL A 187 4.19 -21.90 -16.79
C VAL A 187 3.06 -22.33 -15.85
N LEU A 188 3.36 -23.08 -14.79
CA LEU A 188 2.37 -23.45 -13.77
C LEU A 188 1.86 -22.22 -13.03
N PHE A 189 2.72 -21.26 -12.70
CA PHE A 189 2.33 -19.99 -12.11
C PHE A 189 1.38 -19.23 -13.03
N LEU A 190 1.72 -19.09 -14.32
CA LEU A 190 0.86 -18.45 -15.31
C LEU A 190 -0.53 -19.10 -15.37
N MET A 191 -0.57 -20.43 -15.42
CA MET A 191 -1.84 -21.15 -15.54
C MET A 191 -2.68 -21.04 -14.26
N PHE A 192 -2.10 -21.30 -13.09
CA PHE A 192 -2.86 -21.37 -11.84
C PHE A 192 -3.09 -20.03 -11.16
N VAL A 193 -2.18 -19.07 -11.33
CA VAL A 193 -2.27 -17.76 -10.69
C VAL A 193 -2.75 -16.74 -11.71
N THR A 194 -2.00 -16.46 -12.77
CA THR A 194 -2.37 -15.37 -13.69
C THR A 194 -3.67 -15.64 -14.46
N VAL A 195 -3.92 -16.85 -14.96
CA VAL A 195 -5.12 -17.12 -15.78
C VAL A 195 -6.35 -17.49 -14.96
N VAL A 196 -6.18 -18.23 -13.86
CA VAL A 196 -7.32 -18.70 -13.04
C VAL A 196 -7.74 -17.69 -11.99
N LEU A 197 -6.80 -16.90 -11.44
CA LEU A 197 -7.07 -15.96 -10.35
C LEU A 197 -7.42 -14.54 -10.81
N MET A 198 -6.94 -14.13 -11.99
CA MET A 198 -7.21 -12.82 -12.61
C MET A 198 -8.43 -12.86 -13.52
#